data_AF-E3NA67-F1
#
_entry.id   AF-E3NA67-F1
#
_cell.length_a   1.000
_cell.length_b   1.000
_cell.length_c   1.000
_cell.angle_alpha   90.00
_cell.angle_beta   90.00
_cell.angle_gamma   90.00
#
_symmetry.space_group_name_H-M   'P 1'
#
loop_
_entity.id
_entity.type
_entity.pdbx_description
1 polymer ?
#
loop_
_entity_poly.entity_id
_entity_poly.type
_entity_poly.pdbx_seq_one_letter_code
_entity_poly.pdbx_strand_id
1 'polypeptide(L)'
;MVFKLQDELLKYCESDVRILTQTLILFIKMSEATFNGWSERINACTLASYVMFVMKHEYIKDGDVGHVPENGYGGGNNSMLALKYIQWLENKNPSLKL
;
A
#
# COMPACT_ATOMS: atom_id res chain seq x y z
N MET A 1 9.94 -35.89 32.50
CA MET A 1 9.21 -34.60 32.55
C MET A 1 7.80 -34.88 32.04
N VAL A 2 6.76 -34.51 32.79
CA VAL A 2 5.36 -34.75 32.39
C VAL A 2 4.88 -33.55 31.56
N PHE A 3 4.43 -33.79 30.33
CA PHE A 3 3.83 -32.77 29.48
C PHE A 3 2.51 -32.30 30.09
N LYS A 4 2.38 -30.98 30.28
CA LYS A 4 1.13 -30.34 30.70
C LYS A 4 0.65 -29.45 29.57
N LEU A 5 -0.41 -29.88 28.89
CA LEU A 5 -0.91 -29.24 27.68
C LEU A 5 -1.18 -27.74 27.87
N GLN A 6 -1.80 -27.36 28.98
CA GLN A 6 -2.14 -25.96 29.28
C GLN A 6 -0.89 -25.09 29.41
N ASP A 7 0.14 -25.57 30.11
CA ASP A 7 1.39 -24.82 30.32
C ASP A 7 2.13 -24.64 28.99
N GLU A 8 2.14 -25.66 28.13
CA GLU A 8 2.81 -25.60 26.83
C GLU A 8 2.04 -24.73 25.83
N LEU A 9 0.70 -24.76 25.83
CA LEU A 9 -0.12 -23.86 25.03
C LEU A 9 0.06 -22.39 25.44
N LEU A 10 0.14 -22.11 26.74
CA LEU A 10 0.37 -20.75 27.22
C LEU A 10 1.73 -20.23 26.73
N LYS A 11 2.80 -21.01 26.91
CA LYS A 11 4.14 -20.66 26.42
C LYS A 11 4.17 -20.43 24.91
N TYR A 12 3.45 -21.26 24.16
CA TYR A 12 3.32 -21.12 22.71
C TYR A 12 2.66 -19.78 22.34
N CYS A 13 1.49 -19.48 22.92
CA CYS A 13 0.77 -18.24 22.66
C CYS A 13 1.59 -16.99 23.02
N GLU A 14 2.27 -17.00 24.17
CA GLU A 14 3.16 -15.91 24.58
C GLU A 14 4.31 -15.72 23.60
N SER A 15 4.92 -16.81 23.13
CA SER A 15 5.99 -16.77 22.16
C SER A 15 5.51 -16.23 20.80
N ASP A 16 4.34 -16.66 20.33
CA ASP A 16 3.75 -16.20 19.07
C ASP A 16 3.49 -14.69 19.10
N VAL A 17 2.83 -14.19 20.15
CA VAL A 17 2.57 -12.76 20.31
C VAL A 17 3.87 -11.98 20.37
N ARG A 18 4.89 -12.48 21.08
CA ARG A 18 6.21 -11.84 21.15
C ARG A 18 6.88 -11.76 19.78
N ILE A 19 6.90 -12.86 19.02
CA ILE A 19 7.52 -12.93 17.69
C ILE A 19 6.81 -11.97 16.74
N LEU A 20 5.47 -11.99 16.70
CA LEU A 20 4.68 -11.09 15.87
C LEU A 20 4.93 -9.62 16.23
N THR A 21 4.98 -9.30 17.52
CA THR A 21 5.25 -7.93 18.00
C THR A 21 6.65 -7.46 17.61
N GLN A 22 7.67 -8.29 17.82
CA GLN A 22 9.05 -7.96 17.47
C GLN A 22 9.22 -7.79 15.95
N THR A 23 8.61 -8.67 15.17
CA THR A 23 8.63 -8.61 13.70
C THR A 23 7.98 -7.33 13.20
N LEU A 24 6.82 -6.95 13.75
CA LEU A 24 6.14 -5.71 13.39
C LEU A 24 6.99 -4.49 13.72
N ILE A 25 7.59 -4.44 14.92
CA ILE A 25 8.47 -3.32 15.30
C ILE A 25 9.67 -3.18 14.36
N LEU A 26 10.29 -4.30 13.98
CA LEU A 26 11.40 -4.31 13.03
C LEU A 26 10.97 -3.83 11.65
N PHE A 27 9.81 -4.30 11.17
CA PHE A 27 9.25 -3.87 9.90
C PHE A 27 8.98 -2.36 9.87
N ILE A 28 8.33 -1.80 10.91
CA ILE A 28 8.10 -0.34 11.03
C ILE A 28 9.43 0.43 10.94
N LYS A 29 10.43 0.02 11.71
CA LYS A 29 11.74 0.71 11.74
C LYS A 29 12.45 0.66 10.39
N MET A 30 12.41 -0.51 9.73
CA MET A 30 13.00 -0.68 8.40
C MET A 30 12.28 0.20 7.38
N SER A 31 10.95 0.20 7.41
CA SER A 31 10.09 1.00 6.52
C SER A 31 10.37 2.50 6.68
N GLU A 32 10.39 3.01 7.92
CA GLU A 32 10.69 4.42 8.20
C GLU A 32 12.11 4.82 7.74
N ALA A 33 13.10 3.92 7.89
CA ALA A 33 14.47 4.16 7.45
C ALA A 33 14.66 4.09 5.92
N THR A 34 13.82 3.31 5.22
CA THR A 34 13.98 3.04 3.78
C THR A 34 13.12 3.97 2.92
N PHE A 35 11.90 4.27 3.35
CA PHE A 35 10.88 4.97 2.57
C PHE A 35 10.59 6.35 3.16
N ASN A 36 11.58 7.25 3.10
CA ASN A 36 11.48 8.67 3.45
C ASN A 36 10.69 9.01 4.74
N GLY A 37 10.75 8.15 5.77
CA GLY A 37 10.03 8.33 7.02
C GLY A 37 8.54 7.96 7.00
N TRP A 38 8.02 7.33 5.94
CA TRP A 38 6.64 6.85 5.89
C TRP A 38 6.43 5.68 6.86
N SER A 39 5.47 5.81 7.77
CA SER A 39 5.09 4.75 8.71
C SER A 39 3.86 3.99 8.18
N GLU A 40 3.87 2.65 8.15
CA GLU A 40 2.70 1.90 7.70
C GLU A 40 1.49 2.12 8.61
N ARG A 41 1.69 2.29 9.93
CA ARG A 41 0.59 2.45 10.90
C ARG A 41 -0.37 3.58 10.57
N ILE A 42 0.13 4.64 9.93
CA ILE A 42 -0.65 5.82 9.57
C ILE A 42 -1.20 5.70 8.14
N ASN A 43 -0.41 5.11 7.24
CA ASN A 43 -0.66 5.21 5.80
C ASN A 43 -1.32 3.96 5.20
N ALA A 44 -1.29 2.81 5.86
CA ALA A 44 -1.80 1.55 5.32
C ALA A 44 -1.99 0.44 6.37
N CYS A 45 -3.04 -0.39 6.21
CA CYS A 45 -3.31 -1.53 7.09
C CYS A 45 -2.78 -2.88 6.59
N THR A 46 -2.19 -2.93 5.39
CA THR A 46 -1.61 -4.17 4.82
C THR A 46 -0.29 -3.86 4.15
N LEU A 47 0.59 -4.86 4.02
CA LEU A 47 1.85 -4.71 3.31
C LEU A 47 1.65 -4.26 1.85
N ALA A 48 0.67 -4.85 1.15
CA ALA A 48 0.38 -4.50 -0.23
C ALA A 48 -0.09 -3.05 -0.37
N SER A 49 -0.99 -2.59 0.52
CA SER A 49 -1.43 -1.20 0.50
C SER A 49 -0.32 -0.23 0.88
N TYR A 50 0.58 -0.61 1.79
CA TYR A 50 1.74 0.21 2.14
C TYR A 50 2.75 0.32 0.99
N VAL A 51 3.08 -0.79 0.33
CA VAL A 51 3.97 -0.79 -0.84
C VAL A 51 3.36 0.06 -1.96
N MET A 52 2.05 -0.08 -2.24
CA MET A 52 1.37 0.75 -3.21
C MET A 52 1.42 2.24 -2.84
N PHE A 53 1.26 2.56 -1.55
CA PHE A 53 1.38 3.92 -1.05
C PHE A 53 2.78 4.48 -1.31
N VAL A 54 3.83 3.76 -0.94
CA VAL A 54 5.23 4.18 -1.16
C VAL A 54 5.52 4.34 -2.65
N MET A 55 5.14 3.35 -3.48
CA MET A 55 5.30 3.40 -4.93
C MET A 55 4.68 4.66 -5.52
N LYS A 56 3.44 4.99 -5.12
CA LYS A 56 2.72 6.15 -5.64
C LYS A 56 3.34 7.49 -5.22
N HIS A 57 3.93 7.59 -4.04
CA HIS A 57 4.39 8.87 -3.50
C HIS A 57 5.88 9.13 -3.71
N GLU A 58 6.69 8.09 -3.90
CA GLU A 58 8.15 8.23 -4.06
C GLU A 58 8.66 7.87 -5.45
N TYR A 59 8.06 6.86 -6.09
CA TYR A 59 8.66 6.23 -7.28
C TYR A 59 7.89 6.51 -8.56
N ILE A 60 6.56 6.54 -8.50
CA ILE A 60 5.69 6.81 -9.65
C ILE A 60 5.55 8.31 -9.81
N LYS A 61 6.10 8.84 -10.91
CA LYS A 61 5.98 10.23 -11.33
C LYS A 61 4.92 10.40 -12.40
N ASP A 62 4.57 11.66 -12.66
CA ASP A 62 3.71 12.01 -13.78
C ASP A 62 4.32 11.48 -15.09
N GLY A 63 3.56 10.64 -15.81
CA GLY A 63 3.99 9.98 -17.04
C GLY A 63 4.50 8.55 -16.89
N ASP A 64 4.81 8.07 -15.68
CA ASP A 64 5.27 6.68 -15.46
C ASP A 64 4.13 5.66 -15.57
N VAL A 65 2.89 6.11 -15.29
CA VAL A 65 1.68 5.31 -15.49
C VAL A 65 0.99 5.78 -16.77
N GLY A 66 0.90 4.88 -17.74
CA GLY A 66 0.23 5.14 -19.01
C GLY A 66 -1.22 5.56 -18.79
N HIS A 67 -1.63 6.61 -19.49
CA HIS A 67 -3.01 7.06 -19.46
C HIS A 67 -3.92 6.04 -20.15
N VAL A 68 -5.04 5.72 -19.51
CA VAL A 68 -6.10 4.94 -20.17
C VAL A 68 -6.97 5.94 -20.92
N PRO A 69 -7.07 5.84 -22.26
CA PRO A 69 -7.85 6.80 -23.04
C PRO A 69 -9.32 6.78 -22.63
N GLU A 70 -10.05 7.85 -22.94
CA GLU A 70 -11.51 7.89 -22.79
C GLU A 70 -12.12 6.68 -23.55
N ASN A 71 -12.92 5.86 -22.85
CA ASN A 71 -13.48 4.56 -23.29
C ASN A 71 -12.53 3.33 -23.26
N GLY A 72 -11.32 3.47 -22.72
CA GLY A 72 -10.38 2.37 -22.50
C GLY A 72 -9.84 1.70 -23.77
N TYR A 73 -9.03 0.66 -23.60
CA TYR A 73 -8.57 -0.20 -24.71
C TYR A 73 -9.67 -1.18 -25.09
N GLY A 74 -10.68 -0.72 -25.85
CA GLY A 74 -11.74 -1.58 -26.38
C GLY A 74 -13.19 -1.22 -26.02
N GLY A 75 -13.52 0.06 -25.81
CA GLY A 75 -14.92 0.51 -25.68
C GLY A 75 -15.59 0.14 -24.36
N GLY A 76 -14.85 0.21 -23.25
CA GLY A 76 -15.29 -0.23 -21.92
C GLY A 76 -15.78 0.89 -20.99
N ASN A 77 -16.58 0.48 -19.99
CA ASN A 77 -17.09 1.32 -18.90
C ASN A 77 -15.96 1.72 -17.93
N ASN A 78 -15.32 2.86 -18.18
CA ASN A 78 -14.40 3.47 -17.23
C ASN A 78 -15.14 3.82 -15.92
N SER A 79 -14.43 3.74 -14.78
CA SER A 79 -15.01 4.18 -13.51
C SER A 79 -15.29 5.69 -13.53
N MET A 80 -16.35 6.13 -12.86
CA MET A 80 -16.68 7.56 -12.73
C MET A 80 -15.54 8.38 -12.15
N LEU A 81 -14.70 7.77 -11.30
CA LEU A 81 -13.54 8.43 -10.73
C LEU A 81 -12.46 8.69 -11.77
N ALA A 82 -12.21 7.72 -12.67
CA ALA A 82 -11.25 7.88 -13.76
C ALA A 82 -11.68 9.00 -14.72
N LEU A 83 -12.96 9.03 -15.11
CA LEU A 83 -13.50 10.09 -15.98
C LEU A 83 -13.37 11.48 -15.34
N LYS A 84 -13.71 11.62 -14.06
CA LYS A 84 -13.53 12.91 -13.33
C LYS A 84 -12.08 13.33 -13.24
N TYR A 85 -11.15 12.38 -13.10
CA TYR A 85 -9.72 12.68 -13.08
C TYR A 85 -9.21 13.16 -14.43
N ILE A 86 -9.65 12.53 -15.54
CA ILE A 86 -9.38 12.99 -16.91
C ILE A 86 -9.86 14.43 -17.11
N GLN A 87 -11.12 14.71 -16.76
CA GLN A 87 -11.70 16.06 -16.86
C GLN A 87 -10.92 17.08 -16.01
N TRP A 88 -10.45 16.70 -14.83
CA TRP A 88 -9.62 17.58 -14.01
C TRP A 88 -8.25 17.86 -14.66
N LEU A 89 -7.64 16.86 -15.31
CA LEU A 89 -6.39 17.02 -16.05
C LEU A 89 -6.55 17.95 -17.26
N GLU A 90 -7.62 17.79 -18.04
CA GLU A 90 -7.95 18.68 -19.16
C GLU A 90 -8.13 20.14 -18.70
N ASN A 91 -8.82 20.35 -17.57
CA ASN A 91 -8.96 21.69 -16.98
C ASN A 91 -7.62 22.28 -16.52
N LYS A 92 -6.70 21.45 -16.02
CA LYS A 92 -5.36 21.88 -15.60
C LYS A 92 -4.43 22.17 -16.77
N ASN A 93 -4.56 21.43 -17.88
CA ASN A 93 -3.79 21.63 -19.09
C ASN A 93 -4.70 21.45 -20.32
N PRO A 94 -5.27 22.54 -20.87
CA PRO A 94 -6.17 22.46 -22.02
C PRO A 94 -5.51 21.97 -23.32
N SER A 95 -4.17 21.90 -23.35
CA SER A 95 -3.40 21.38 -24.49
C SER A 95 -3.08 19.89 -24.36
N LEU A 96 -3.52 19.25 -23.27
CA LEU A 96 -3.31 17.84 -22.99
C LEU A 96 -4.16 17.02 -23.96
N LYS A 97 -3.53 16.51 -25.03
CA LYS A 97 -4.16 15.56 -25.95
C LYS A 97 -4.07 14.17 -25.33
N LEU A 98 -5.04 13.83 -24.48
CA LEU A 98 -5.19 12.49 -23.87
C LEU A 98 -5.88 11.51 -24.83
#